data_AF-A0AAN0K3E4-F1
#
_entry.id   AF-A0AAN0K3E4-F1
#
_cell.length_a   1.000
_cell.length_b   1.000
_cell.length_c   1.000
_cell.angle_alpha   90.00
_cell.angle_beta   90.00
_cell.angle_gamma   90.00
#
_symmetry.space_group_name_H-M   'P 1'
#
loop_
_entity.id
_entity.type
_entity.pdbx_description
1 polymer ?
#
loop_
_entity_poly.entity_id
_entity_poly.type
_entity_poly.pdbx_seq_one_letter_code
_entity_poly.pdbx_strand_id
1 'polypeptide(L)'
;MPWDWPVDVNYHEAKAYCRWKGAEFRLPTEAEHQIMRGDDPLSSKYSCDPINRKDFLCNFNFAYGSSTPVNFYPANPKGFYDLYGNVWECTEDHFNGFPGYESHYLYDDFSSPCFDGRHNMIQVNH
;
A
#
# COMPACT_ATOMS: atom_id res chain seq x y z
N MET A 1 15.07 -15.80 -14.12
CA MET A 1 14.15 -15.29 -13.08
C MET A 1 14.74 -13.96 -12.62
N PRO A 2 14.01 -12.84 -12.69
CA PRO A 2 14.48 -11.59 -12.10
C PRO A 2 14.47 -11.75 -10.57
N TRP A 3 15.65 -11.72 -9.95
CA TRP A 3 15.84 -12.03 -8.53
C TRP A 3 15.59 -10.82 -7.61
N ASP A 4 15.48 -9.64 -8.19
CA ASP A 4 15.37 -8.33 -7.55
C ASP A 4 14.00 -7.67 -7.79
N TRP A 5 13.02 -8.45 -8.26
CA TRP A 5 11.64 -7.98 -8.47
C TRP A 5 10.76 -8.34 -7.27
N PRO A 6 9.69 -7.56 -7.02
CA PRO A 6 8.70 -7.93 -6.02
C PRO A 6 7.99 -9.24 -6.39
N VAL A 7 7.42 -9.89 -5.39
CA VAL A 7 6.72 -11.16 -5.52
C VAL A 7 5.22 -10.97 -5.33
N ASP A 8 4.42 -11.59 -6.19
CA ASP A 8 2.97 -11.63 -6.05
C ASP A 8 2.55 -12.83 -5.20
N VAL A 9 1.90 -12.54 -4.08
CA VAL A 9 1.45 -13.53 -3.10
C VAL A 9 0.13 -13.10 -2.50
N ASN A 10 -0.65 -14.06 -1.99
CA ASN A 10 -1.79 -13.73 -1.15
C ASN A 10 -1.36 -13.40 0.29
N TYR A 11 -2.28 -12.83 1.09
CA TYR A 11 -2.01 -12.46 2.48
C TYR A 11 -1.50 -13.63 3.34
N HIS A 12 -2.04 -14.83 3.16
CA HIS A 12 -1.65 -16.00 3.96
C HIS A 12 -0.21 -16.43 3.65
N GLU A 13 0.19 -16.39 2.38
CA GLU A 13 1.55 -16.66 1.94
C GLU A 13 2.53 -15.60 2.48
N ALA A 14 2.19 -14.31 2.36
CA ALA A 14 3.00 -13.22 2.90
C ALA A 14 3.20 -13.36 4.42
N LYS A 15 2.12 -13.65 5.15
CA LYS A 15 2.17 -13.87 6.60
C LYS A 15 2.94 -15.14 6.99
N ALA A 16 2.81 -16.21 6.21
CA ALA A 16 3.58 -17.42 6.40
C ALA A 16 5.09 -17.18 6.18
N TYR A 17 5.44 -16.38 5.17
CA TYR A 17 6.83 -15.99 4.89
C TYR A 17 7.43 -15.20 6.06
N CYS A 18 6.73 -14.20 6.60
CA CYS A 18 7.19 -13.47 7.78
C CYS A 18 7.49 -14.41 8.95
N ARG A 19 6.55 -15.32 9.26
CA ARG A 19 6.72 -16.31 10.33
C ARG A 19 7.89 -17.26 10.10
N TRP A 20 8.10 -17.69 8.86
CA TRP A 20 9.23 -18.53 8.49
C TRP A 20 10.57 -17.80 8.64
N LYS A 21 10.60 -16.50 8.33
CA LYS A 21 11.81 -15.68 8.38
C LYS A 21 12.32 -15.44 9.81
N GLY A 22 11.42 -15.29 10.77
CA GLY A 22 11.76 -15.13 12.18
C GLY A 22 10.60 -14.57 13.00
N ALA A 23 10.69 -14.70 14.33
CA ALA A 23 9.64 -14.23 15.25
C ALA A 23 9.54 -12.69 15.31
N GLU A 24 10.61 -12.00 14.91
CA GLU A 24 10.70 -10.55 14.80
C GLU A 24 10.08 -9.98 13.52
N PHE A 25 9.75 -10.83 12.55
CA PHE A 25 9.18 -10.41 11.26
C PHE A 25 7.66 -10.57 11.27
N ARG A 26 6.97 -9.53 10.79
CA ARG A 26 5.52 -9.52 10.55
C ARG A 26 5.21 -8.58 9.39
N LEU A 27 3.96 -8.63 8.93
CA LEU A 27 3.45 -7.60 8.03
C LEU A 27 3.32 -6.27 8.80
N PRO A 28 3.52 -5.12 8.12
CA PRO A 28 3.28 -3.82 8.73
C PRO A 28 1.80 -3.64 9.04
N THR A 29 1.48 -2.75 9.98
CA THR A 29 0.12 -2.20 10.07
C THR A 29 -0.08 -1.11 9.03
N GLU A 30 -1.33 -0.77 8.70
CA GLU A 30 -1.65 0.39 7.88
C GLU A 30 -1.04 1.65 8.46
N ALA A 31 -1.15 1.85 9.77
CA ALA A 31 -0.59 3.03 10.45
C ALA A 31 0.93 3.11 10.30
N GLU A 32 1.63 1.98 10.40
CA GLU A 32 3.09 1.92 10.17
C GLU A 32 3.44 2.21 8.72
N HIS A 33 2.69 1.65 7.77
CA HIS A 33 2.87 1.93 6.35
C HIS A 33 2.67 3.42 6.03
N GLN A 34 1.66 4.07 6.64
CA GLN A 34 1.49 5.54 6.56
C GLN A 34 2.72 6.28 7.10
N ILE A 35 3.29 5.85 8.23
CA ILE A 35 4.50 6.46 8.80
C ILE A 35 5.71 6.26 7.89
N MET A 36 5.88 5.09 7.27
CA MET A 36 6.99 4.81 6.34
C MET A 36 6.97 5.75 5.15
N ARG A 37 5.77 6.06 4.62
CA ARG A 37 5.58 7.05 3.54
C ARG A 37 6.05 8.45 3.95
N GLY A 38 5.80 8.82 5.21
CA GLY A 38 6.16 10.11 5.77
C GLY A 38 5.05 11.15 5.62
N ASP A 39 5.35 12.37 6.04
CA ASP A 39 4.41 13.48 6.06
C ASP A 39 4.23 14.12 4.68
N ASP A 40 4.18 13.32 3.60
CA ASP A 40 3.63 13.86 2.35
C ASP A 40 2.18 14.18 2.70
N PRO A 41 1.79 15.47 2.73
CA PRO A 41 0.52 15.83 3.30
C PRO A 41 -0.53 15.11 2.48
N LEU A 42 -1.22 14.17 3.11
CA LEU A 42 -2.64 13.88 2.86
C LEU A 42 -3.44 15.15 3.18
N SER A 43 -3.04 16.27 2.59
CA SER A 43 -3.91 17.36 2.24
C SER A 43 -4.94 16.70 1.35
N SER A 44 -6.18 16.65 1.82
CA SER A 44 -7.37 16.27 1.06
C SER A 44 -7.57 17.09 -0.25
N LYS A 45 -6.61 17.94 -0.61
CA LYS A 45 -6.55 18.61 -1.90
C LYS A 45 -5.94 17.68 -2.93
N TYR A 46 -6.73 17.40 -3.95
CA TYR A 46 -6.36 16.71 -5.19
C TYR A 46 -4.95 17.07 -5.73
N SER A 47 -4.50 18.32 -5.60
CA SER A 47 -3.19 18.78 -6.06
C SER A 47 -1.98 18.12 -5.35
N CYS A 48 -2.18 17.51 -4.19
CA CYS A 48 -1.13 16.87 -3.41
C CYS A 48 -0.98 15.38 -3.74
N ASP A 49 -1.91 14.82 -4.51
CA ASP A 49 -1.88 13.45 -4.97
C ASP A 49 -0.62 13.19 -5.83
N PRO A 50 0.18 12.15 -5.54
CA PRO A 50 1.35 11.77 -6.34
C PRO A 50 1.06 11.70 -7.84
N ILE A 51 -0.15 11.26 -8.24
CA ILE A 51 -0.55 11.17 -9.64
C ILE A 51 -0.51 12.52 -10.38
N ASN A 52 -0.67 13.62 -9.64
CA ASN A 52 -0.71 14.98 -10.17
C ASN A 52 0.67 15.66 -10.12
N ARG A 53 1.68 15.03 -9.51
CA ARG A 53 3.05 15.53 -9.42
C ARG A 53 3.89 14.99 -10.57
N LYS A 54 4.25 15.85 -11.52
CA LYS A 54 5.04 15.46 -12.71
C LYS A 54 6.45 14.94 -12.38
N ASP A 55 6.97 15.32 -11.23
CA ASP A 55 8.30 14.97 -10.72
C ASP A 55 8.27 13.78 -9.76
N PHE A 56 7.10 13.19 -9.50
CA PHE A 56 6.99 12.03 -8.63
C PHE A 56 7.35 10.75 -9.39
N LEU A 57 8.44 10.12 -8.96
CA LEU A 57 9.04 8.97 -9.62
C LEU A 57 8.56 7.67 -8.96
N CYS A 58 7.53 7.05 -9.50
CA CYS A 58 7.14 5.68 -9.15
C CYS A 58 6.43 4.96 -10.32
N ASN A 59 6.26 3.64 -10.20
CA ASN A 59 5.62 2.82 -11.24
C ASN A 59 4.09 2.78 -11.05
N PHE A 60 3.38 3.71 -11.66
CA PHE A 60 1.91 3.77 -11.68
C PHE A 60 1.42 4.22 -13.07
N ASN A 61 0.10 4.36 -13.27
CA ASN A 61 -0.49 4.81 -14.54
C ASN A 61 -0.05 4.01 -15.77
N PHE A 62 0.20 2.71 -15.60
CA PHE A 62 0.72 1.84 -16.67
C PHE A 62 2.02 2.38 -17.31
N ALA A 63 2.85 3.11 -16.55
CA ALA A 63 4.19 3.50 -16.99
C ALA A 63 4.98 2.28 -17.49
N TYR A 64 4.78 1.13 -16.84
CA TYR A 64 5.24 -0.19 -17.26
C TYR A 64 4.09 -1.20 -17.24
N GLY A 65 4.17 -2.21 -18.12
CA GLY A 65 3.20 -3.32 -18.20
C GLY A 65 3.42 -4.42 -17.14
N SER A 66 4.36 -4.21 -16.21
CA SER A 66 4.72 -5.12 -15.13
C SER A 66 5.31 -4.33 -13.96
N SER A 67 5.56 -5.02 -12.85
CA SER A 67 6.41 -4.52 -11.78
C SER A 67 7.82 -4.20 -12.27
N THR A 68 8.57 -3.45 -11.48
CA THR A 68 9.97 -3.07 -11.69
C THR A 68 10.83 -3.59 -10.53
N PRO A 69 12.17 -3.67 -10.68
CA PRO A 69 13.07 -4.00 -9.57
C PRO A 69 12.81 -3.14 -8.33
N VAL A 70 13.01 -3.70 -7.13
CA VAL A 70 12.67 -3.11 -5.82
C VAL A 70 13.43 -1.81 -5.45
N ASN A 71 14.30 -1.33 -6.33
CA ASN A 71 15.12 -0.12 -6.17
C ASN A 71 15.24 0.67 -7.47
N PHE A 72 14.28 0.49 -8.39
CA PHE A 72 14.30 1.13 -9.70
C PHE A 72 14.20 2.66 -9.60
N TYR A 73 13.37 3.16 -8.67
CA TYR A 73 13.28 4.58 -8.33
C TYR A 73 13.99 4.91 -7.02
N PRO A 74 14.37 6.19 -6.78
CA PRO A 74 15.03 6.60 -5.55
C PRO A 74 14.16 6.37 -4.30
N ALA A 75 14.78 6.07 -3.17
CA ALA A 75 14.08 6.00 -1.89
C ALA A 75 13.55 7.37 -1.44
N ASN A 76 12.53 7.34 -0.59
CA ASN A 76 12.09 8.52 0.14
C ASN A 76 13.14 8.99 1.17
N PRO A 77 12.99 10.17 1.79
CA PRO A 77 13.95 10.67 2.78
C PRO A 77 14.17 9.77 4.01
N LYS A 78 13.28 8.80 4.26
CA LYS A 78 13.39 7.82 5.34
C LYS A 78 14.10 6.52 4.90
N GLY A 79 14.47 6.40 3.63
CA GLY A 79 15.19 5.25 3.08
C GLY A 79 14.29 4.12 2.59
N PHE A 80 12.98 4.33 2.47
CA PHE A 80 12.05 3.33 1.92
C PHE A 80 11.88 3.51 0.41
N TYR A 81 11.83 2.39 -0.29
CA TYR A 81 11.61 2.29 -1.74
C TYR A 81 10.17 1.84 -2.01
N ASP A 82 9.65 2.16 -3.19
CA ASP A 82 8.42 1.57 -3.76
C ASP A 82 7.14 1.60 -2.90
N LEU A 83 7.06 2.48 -1.88
CA LEU A 83 5.83 2.68 -1.08
C LEU A 83 4.65 3.29 -1.89
N TYR A 84 4.91 3.67 -3.13
CA TYR A 84 3.94 4.18 -4.10
C TYR A 84 4.12 3.39 -5.41
N GLY A 85 3.02 2.96 -6.00
CA GLY A 85 3.03 2.14 -7.22
C GLY A 85 3.73 0.77 -7.06
N ASN A 86 4.18 0.21 -8.18
CA ASN A 86 4.83 -1.09 -8.34
C ASN A 86 3.93 -2.30 -7.99
N VAL A 87 3.68 -2.57 -6.70
CA VAL A 87 2.83 -3.69 -6.22
C VAL A 87 2.03 -3.26 -5.00
N TRP A 88 0.92 -3.95 -4.75
CA TRP A 88 0.15 -3.78 -3.52
C TRP A 88 0.85 -4.47 -2.34
N GLU A 89 0.99 -3.78 -1.22
CA GLU A 89 1.62 -4.30 -0.01
C GLU A 89 0.57 -4.79 1.00
N CYS A 90 0.65 -6.05 1.43
CA CYS A 90 -0.26 -6.61 2.44
C CYS A 90 0.02 -6.05 3.85
N THR A 91 -1.03 -5.66 4.59
CA THR A 91 -0.92 -5.23 5.99
C THR A 91 -1.66 -6.18 6.94
N GLU A 92 -1.36 -6.09 8.25
CA GLU A 92 -2.04 -6.91 9.27
C GLU A 92 -3.50 -6.49 9.50
N ASP A 93 -3.85 -5.23 9.23
CA ASP A 93 -5.15 -4.67 9.55
C ASP A 93 -6.26 -5.27 8.69
N HIS A 94 -7.44 -5.39 9.30
CA HIS A 94 -8.67 -5.66 8.58
C HIS A 94 -9.25 -4.38 8.03
N PHE A 95 -9.91 -4.45 6.88
CA PHE A 95 -10.61 -3.30 6.32
C PHE A 95 -11.74 -2.87 7.26
N ASN A 96 -11.70 -1.59 7.65
CA ASN A 96 -12.64 -1.01 8.60
C ASN A 96 -12.90 0.46 8.28
N GLY A 97 -13.99 1.00 8.84
CA GLY A 97 -14.28 2.43 8.81
C GLY A 97 -13.57 3.17 9.93
N PHE A 98 -12.96 4.32 9.63
CA PHE A 98 -12.43 5.22 10.65
C PHE A 98 -13.54 5.79 11.55
N PRO A 99 -13.21 6.30 12.76
CA PRO A 99 -14.18 6.95 13.63
C PRO A 99 -14.94 8.07 12.90
N GLY A 100 -16.28 8.01 12.93
CA GLY A 100 -17.14 8.95 12.21
C GLY A 100 -17.39 8.62 10.74
N TYR A 101 -16.98 7.44 10.27
CA TYR A 101 -17.35 6.95 8.93
C TYR A 101 -18.87 6.85 8.78
N GLU A 102 -19.39 7.45 7.70
CA GLU A 102 -20.76 7.30 7.24
C GLU A 102 -20.73 6.98 5.74
N SER A 103 -21.50 5.98 5.31
CA SER A 103 -21.61 5.64 3.89
C SER A 103 -22.40 6.70 3.15
N HIS A 104 -21.95 7.08 1.96
CA HIS A 104 -22.69 7.99 1.10
C HIS A 104 -23.85 7.26 0.45
N TYR A 105 -25.04 7.85 0.43
CA TYR A 105 -26.27 7.20 -0.06
C TYR A 105 -26.23 6.77 -1.54
N LEU A 106 -25.34 7.36 -2.35
CA LEU A 106 -25.14 6.97 -3.76
C LEU A 106 -24.30 5.70 -3.93
N TYR A 107 -23.55 5.30 -2.90
CA TYR A 107 -22.59 4.19 -2.90
C TYR A 107 -22.51 3.61 -1.48
N ASP A 108 -23.64 3.08 -1.00
CA ASP A 108 -23.76 2.53 0.36
C ASP A 108 -23.08 1.16 0.50
N ASP A 109 -22.90 0.45 -0.61
CA ASP A 109 -22.31 -0.89 -0.71
C ASP A 109 -20.81 -0.91 -1.08
N PHE A 110 -20.17 0.25 -1.23
CA PHE A 110 -18.77 0.30 -1.69
C PHE A 110 -17.77 -0.22 -0.65
N SER A 111 -17.87 0.23 0.60
CA SER A 111 -16.92 -0.13 1.67
C SER A 111 -17.56 -0.92 2.79
N SER A 112 -18.77 -0.50 3.21
CA SER A 112 -19.43 -1.02 4.41
C SER A 112 -19.63 -2.54 4.41
N PRO A 113 -19.91 -3.24 3.28
CA PRO A 113 -20.08 -4.69 3.29
C PRO A 113 -18.79 -5.45 3.62
N CYS A 114 -17.63 -4.84 3.42
CA CYS A 114 -16.33 -5.45 3.65
C CYS A 114 -15.79 -5.20 5.07
N PHE A 115 -16.53 -4.48 5.93
CA PHE A 115 -16.20 -4.28 7.34
C PHE A 115 -16.61 -5.49 8.20
N ASP A 116 -16.25 -6.69 7.76
CA ASP A 116 -16.69 -7.96 8.32
C ASP A 116 -15.57 -8.72 9.07
N GLY A 117 -14.36 -8.15 9.13
CA GLY A 117 -13.18 -8.78 9.72
C GLY A 117 -12.61 -9.94 8.91
N ARG A 118 -13.03 -10.11 7.65
CA ARG A 118 -12.54 -11.16 6.73
C ARG A 118 -11.72 -10.62 5.58
N HIS A 119 -11.69 -9.30 5.41
CA HIS A 119 -10.91 -8.61 4.40
C HIS A 119 -9.69 -7.96 5.05
N ASN A 120 -8.49 -8.33 4.57
CA ASN A 120 -7.24 -7.68 4.97
C ASN A 120 -6.99 -6.46 4.09
N MET A 121 -6.39 -5.43 4.69
CA MET A 121 -5.98 -4.26 3.96
C MET A 121 -4.75 -4.55 3.10
N ILE A 122 -4.75 -3.94 1.92
CA ILE A 122 -3.58 -3.80 1.07
C ILE A 122 -3.36 -2.31 0.85
N GLN A 123 -2.10 -1.89 0.77
CA GLN A 123 -1.73 -0.50 0.57
C GLN A 123 -0.90 -0.37 -0.70
N VAL A 124 -1.33 0.53 -1.57
CA VAL A 124 -0.53 1.17 -2.62
C VAL A 124 -1.19 2.50 -2.87
N ASN A 125 -0.42 3.58 -2.92
CA ASN A 125 -0.96 4.85 -3.38
C ASN A 125 -0.57 5.06 -4.83
N HIS A 126 -1.52 5.61 -5.59
CA HIS A 126 -1.33 6.13 -6.94
C HIS A 126 -0.95 7.61 -6.90
#